data_AF-A0A5C5X7H5-F1
#
_entry.id   AF-A0A5C5X7H5-F1
#
_cell.length_a   1.000
_cell.length_b   1.000
_cell.length_c   1.000
_cell.angle_alpha   90.00
_cell.angle_beta   90.00
_cell.angle_gamma   90.00
#
_symmetry.space_group_name_H-M   'P 1'
#
loop_
_entity.id
_entity.type
_entity.pdbx_description
1 polymer ?
#
loop_
_entity_poly.entity_id
_entity_poly.type
_entity_poly.pdbx_seq_one_letter_code
_entity_poly.pdbx_strand_id
1 'polypeptide(L)'
;MWMDFLIGLFAANAIPHFVFGRLDAGVLGLFGHSGRGNVLYSIVCVVIALTLFHMQHGLATLADHMILVGVLTIVASYWIGWPVIMRYLKRPLQSDSSSERDQV
;
A
#
# COMPACT_ATOMS: atom_id res chain seq x y z
N MET A 1 -14.71 -4.81 19.09
CA MET A 1 -15.42 -3.76 18.31
C MET A 1 -14.50 -2.59 17.95
N TRP A 2 -14.00 -1.79 18.89
CA TRP A 2 -13.08 -0.67 18.56
C TRP A 2 -11.69 -1.14 18.11
N MET A 3 -11.14 -2.20 18.71
CA MET A 3 -9.87 -2.79 18.28
C MET A 3 -9.95 -3.35 16.86
N ASP A 4 -11.05 -4.04 16.52
CA ASP A 4 -11.28 -4.57 15.16
C ASP A 4 -11.36 -3.45 14.12
N PHE A 5 -12.02 -2.34 14.49
CA PHE A 5 -12.05 -1.14 13.66
C PHE A 5 -10.65 -0.56 13.44
N LEU A 6 -9.82 -0.44 14.49
CA LEU A 6 -8.45 0.06 14.36
C LEU A 6 -7.58 -0.87 13.52
N ILE A 7 -7.69 -2.19 13.71
CA ILE A 7 -6.99 -3.19 12.88
C ILE A 7 -7.39 -3.00 11.42
N GLY A 8 -8.68 -2.91 11.13
CA GLY A 8 -9.19 -2.66 9.78
C GLY A 8 -8.73 -1.32 9.20
N LEU A 9 -8.74 -0.26 10.00
CA LEU A 9 -8.30 1.08 9.62
C LEU A 9 -6.83 1.10 9.22
N PHE A 10 -5.95 0.53 10.04
CA PHE A 10 -4.51 0.46 9.74
C PHE A 10 -4.23 -0.49 8.58
N ALA A 11 -4.88 -1.65 8.54
CA ALA A 11 -4.71 -2.60 7.44
C ALA A 11 -5.15 -1.97 6.10
N ALA A 12 -6.32 -1.34 6.05
CA ALA A 12 -6.83 -0.68 4.85
C ALA A 12 -5.96 0.49 4.42
N ASN A 13 -5.41 1.27 5.36
CA ASN A 13 -4.50 2.38 5.08
C ASN A 13 -3.15 1.93 4.50
N ALA A 14 -2.71 0.70 4.75
CA ALA A 14 -1.46 0.20 4.16
C ALA A 14 -1.49 0.21 2.62
N ILE A 15 -2.64 -0.03 2.00
CA ILE A 15 -2.80 -0.11 0.55
C ILE A 15 -2.57 1.24 -0.16
N PRO A 16 -3.35 2.31 0.12
CA PRO A 16 -3.18 3.59 -0.56
C PRO A 16 -1.79 4.19 -0.31
N HIS A 17 -1.24 4.07 0.90
CA HIS A 17 0.11 4.58 1.18
C HIS A 17 1.20 3.79 0.45
N PHE A 18 1.02 2.49 0.19
CA PHE A 18 1.94 1.74 -0.65
C PHE A 18 1.88 2.23 -2.11
N VAL A 19 0.67 2.35 -2.66
CA VAL A 19 0.45 2.76 -4.05
C VAL A 19 0.95 4.19 -4.29
N PHE A 20 0.53 5.15 -3.45
CA PHE A 20 0.97 6.53 -3.56
C PHE A 20 2.48 6.67 -3.32
N GLY A 21 3.02 5.92 -2.37
CA GLY A 21 4.44 5.91 -2.12
C GLY A 21 5.28 5.43 -3.31
N ARG A 22 4.75 4.46 -4.06
CA ARG A 22 5.43 3.94 -5.25
C ARG A 22 5.19 4.71 -6.53
N LEU A 23 4.08 5.44 -6.63
CA LEU A 23 3.82 6.39 -7.71
C LEU A 23 4.55 7.73 -7.50
N ASP A 24 5.29 7.90 -6.39
CA ASP A 24 5.83 9.18 -5.93
C ASP A 24 4.77 10.29 -5.87
N ALA A 25 3.51 9.87 -5.72
CA ALA A 25 2.40 10.77 -5.49
C ALA A 25 2.54 11.25 -4.05
N GLY A 26 2.86 12.54 -3.91
CA GLY A 26 2.92 13.20 -2.61
C GLY A 26 1.55 13.18 -1.94
N VAL A 27 1.34 12.21 -1.06
CA VAL A 27 0.20 12.17 -0.14
C VAL A 27 0.72 12.40 1.26
N LEU A 28 -0.04 13.14 2.08
CA LEU A 28 0.30 13.41 3.47
C LEU A 28 0.38 12.10 4.27
N GLY A 29 1.59 11.56 4.40
CA GLY A 29 1.90 10.48 5.34
C GLY A 29 2.55 11.04 6.61
N LEU A 30 2.56 10.24 7.68
CA LEU A 30 3.17 10.61 8.97
C LEU A 30 4.68 10.91 8.87
N PHE A 31 5.34 10.41 7.82
CA PHE A 31 6.76 10.64 7.51
C PHE A 31 6.99 11.70 6.42
N GLY A 32 6.02 12.60 6.21
CA GLY A 32 6.13 13.73 5.28
C GLY A 32 5.60 13.46 3.87
N HIS A 33 5.76 14.46 2.99
CA HIS A 33 5.23 14.48 1.62
C HIS A 33 6.24 13.92 0.62
N SER A 34 6.71 12.69 0.84
CA SER A 34 7.63 12.01 -0.08
C SER A 34 7.12 10.61 -0.40
N GLY A 35 7.30 10.13 -1.64
CA GLY A 35 6.90 8.78 -2.02
C GLY A 35 7.54 7.72 -1.12
N ARG A 36 8.83 7.89 -0.79
CA ARG A 36 9.54 7.02 0.17
C ARG A 36 8.90 7.02 1.56
N GLY A 37 8.48 8.17 2.06
CA GLY A 37 7.79 8.30 3.35
C GLY A 37 6.45 7.55 3.36
N ASN A 38 5.70 7.59 2.26
CA ASN A 38 4.44 6.86 2.12
C ASN A 38 4.63 5.33 2.06
N VAL A 39 5.67 4.83 1.38
CA VAL A 39 6.00 3.39 1.42
C VAL A 39 6.37 2.95 2.84
N LEU A 40 7.18 3.73 3.56
CA LEU A 40 7.52 3.43 4.94
C LEU A 40 6.28 3.45 5.84
N TYR A 41 5.39 4.42 5.63
CA TYR A 41 4.15 4.51 6.39
C TYR A 41 3.23 3.31 6.14
N SER A 42 3.13 2.83 4.91
CA SER A 42 2.42 1.57 4.60
C SER A 42 2.96 0.39 5.42
N ILE A 43 4.28 0.23 5.51
CA ILE A 43 4.91 -0.82 6.33
C ILE A 43 4.51 -0.66 7.79
N VAL A 44 4.58 0.55 8.33
CA VAL A 44 4.19 0.85 9.71
C VAL A 44 2.71 0.51 9.95
N CYS A 45 1.82 0.85 9.01
CA CYS A 45 0.41 0.49 9.09
C CYS A 45 0.18 -1.03 9.16
N VAL A 46 0.90 -1.82 8.35
CA VAL A 46 0.82 -3.29 8.41
C VAL A 46 1.32 -3.80 9.76
N VAL A 47 2.45 -3.30 10.26
CA VAL A 47 3.03 -3.71 11.54
C VAL A 47 2.09 -3.38 12.71
N ILE A 48 1.50 -2.18 12.72
CA ILE A 48 0.51 -1.78 13.74
C ILE A 48 -0.71 -2.68 13.67
N ALA A 49 -1.26 -2.94 12.48
CA ALA A 49 -2.42 -3.82 12.31
C ALA A 49 -2.15 -5.24 12.81
N LEU A 50 -0.98 -5.82 12.49
CA LEU A 50 -0.57 -7.14 12.96
C LEU A 50 -0.34 -7.17 14.48
N THR A 51 0.25 -6.13 15.05
CA THR A 51 0.49 -6.02 16.49
C THR A 51 -0.82 -5.95 17.25
N LEU A 52 -1.75 -5.09 16.82
CA LEU A 52 -3.08 -4.98 17.40
C LEU A 52 -3.88 -6.27 17.25
N PHE A 53 -3.77 -6.95 16.10
CA PHE A 53 -4.41 -8.23 15.89
C PHE A 53 -3.87 -9.31 16.82
N HIS A 54 -2.54 -9.40 16.97
CA HIS A 54 -1.91 -10.36 17.89
C HIS A 54 -2.38 -10.15 19.33
N MET A 55 -2.50 -8.89 19.78
CA MET A 55 -2.97 -8.56 21.12
C MET A 55 -4.45 -8.88 21.35
N GLN A 56 -5.29 -8.77 20.32
CA GLN A 56 -6.75 -8.91 20.46
C GLN A 56 -7.26 -10.33 20.21
N HIS A 57 -6.74 -11.02 19.19
CA HIS A 57 -7.26 -12.30 18.70
C HIS A 57 -6.24 -13.45 18.79
N GLY A 58 -4.95 -13.11 18.93
CA GLY A 58 -3.85 -14.07 18.84
C GLY A 58 -3.54 -14.45 17.39
N LEU A 59 -2.29 -14.85 17.10
CA LEU A 59 -1.90 -15.21 15.72
C LEU A 59 -2.46 -16.56 15.27
N ALA A 60 -2.86 -17.42 16.21
CA ALA A 60 -3.42 -18.74 15.92
C ALA A 60 -4.78 -18.68 15.22
N THR A 61 -5.54 -17.60 15.41
CA THR A 61 -6.86 -17.37 14.80
C THR A 61 -6.76 -16.59 13.50
N LEU A 62 -5.57 -16.28 13.00
CA LEU A 62 -5.39 -15.48 11.78
C LEU A 62 -6.17 -16.06 10.59
N ALA A 63 -6.21 -17.39 10.48
CA ALA A 63 -6.97 -18.09 9.46
C ALA A 63 -8.49 -17.99 9.61
N ASP A 64 -9.01 -17.60 10.77
CA ASP A 64 -10.44 -17.36 10.99
C ASP A 64 -10.84 -15.92 10.65
N HIS A 65 -9.86 -15.01 10.56
CA HIS A 65 -10.06 -13.59 10.29
C HIS A 65 -9.76 -13.23 8.83
N MET A 66 -10.62 -13.70 7.92
CA MET A 66 -10.50 -13.55 6.47
C MET A 66 -10.31 -12.11 5.97
N ILE A 67 -10.83 -11.10 6.69
CA ILE A 67 -10.63 -9.69 6.32
C ILE A 67 -9.15 -9.30 6.42
N LEU A 68 -8.48 -9.64 7.52
CA LEU A 68 -7.07 -9.30 7.70
C LEU A 68 -6.20 -10.10 6.72
N VAL A 69 -6.50 -11.38 6.52
CA VAL A 69 -5.83 -12.22 5.51
C VAL A 69 -6.00 -11.64 4.11
N GLY A 70 -7.21 -11.20 3.76
CA GLY A 70 -7.51 -10.55 2.50
C GLY A 70 -6.69 -9.28 2.30
N VAL A 71 -6.64 -8.40 3.29
CA VAL A 71 -5.86 -7.16 3.21
C VAL A 71 -4.36 -7.44 3.09
N LEU A 72 -3.81 -8.36 3.89
CA LEU A 72 -2.41 -8.77 3.80
C LEU A 72 -2.09 -9.38 2.43
N THR A 73 -3.01 -10.18 1.87
CA THR A 73 -2.89 -10.75 0.52
C THR A 73 -2.87 -9.66 -0.53
N ILE A 74 -3.75 -8.65 -0.43
CA ILE A 74 -3.76 -7.51 -1.34
C ILE A 74 -2.44 -6.73 -1.24
N VAL A 75 -1.99 -6.38 -0.03
CA VAL A 75 -0.71 -5.66 0.16
C VAL A 75 0.47 -6.45 -0.44
N ALA A 76 0.53 -7.76 -0.18
CA ALA A 76 1.55 -8.64 -0.75
C ALA A 76 1.47 -8.69 -2.29
N SER A 77 0.25 -8.80 -2.85
CA SER A 77 0.05 -8.81 -4.29
C SER A 77 0.51 -7.51 -4.94
N TYR A 78 0.31 -6.36 -4.28
CA TYR A 78 0.82 -5.07 -4.74
C TYR A 78 2.34 -5.00 -4.67
N TRP A 79 2.98 -5.53 -3.62
CA TRP A 79 4.44 -5.58 -3.53
C TRP A 79 5.06 -6.43 -4.64
N ILE A 80 4.49 -7.61 -4.89
CA ILE A 80 4.99 -8.57 -5.89
C ILE A 80 4.63 -8.12 -7.31
N GLY A 81 3.42 -7.60 -7.51
CA GLY A 81 2.89 -7.16 -8.79
C GLY A 81 3.41 -5.79 -9.24
N TRP A 82 3.96 -4.97 -8.32
CA TRP A 82 4.52 -3.65 -8.63
C TRP A 82 5.43 -3.60 -9.86
N PRO A 83 6.47 -4.46 -10.01
CA PRO A 83 7.32 -4.46 -11.20
C PRO A 83 6.56 -4.74 -12.49
N VAL A 84 5.50 -5.56 -12.45
CA VAL A 84 4.65 -5.86 -13.61
C VAL A 84 3.80 -4.64 -13.95
N ILE A 85 3.15 -4.03 -12.96
CA ILE A 85 2.34 -2.81 -13.12
C ILE A 85 3.18 -1.67 -13.72
N MET A 86 4.40 -1.46 -13.20
CA MET A 86 5.31 -0.43 -13.74
C MET A 86 5.68 -0.64 -15.22
N ARG A 87 5.74 -1.89 -15.70
CA ARG A 87 6.01 -2.16 -17.13
C ARG A 87 4.86 -1.67 -18.02
N TYR A 88 3.62 -1.76 -17.54
CA TYR A 88 2.46 -1.26 -18.26
C TYR A 88 2.26 0.24 -18.09
N LEU A 89 2.53 0.79 -16.90
CA LEU A 89 2.33 2.22 -16.61
C LEU A 89 3.38 3.14 -17.25
N LYS A 90 4.61 2.65 -17.47
CA LYS A 90 5.65 3.44 -18.17
C LYS A 90 5.37 3.65 -19.67
N ARG A 91 4.58 2.77 -20.30
CA ARG A 91 4.25 2.86 -21.74
C ARG A 91 3.47 4.14 -22.11
N PRO A 92 2.38 4.52 -21.42
CA PRO A 92 1.64 5.74 -21.75
C PRO A 92 2.39 7.04 -21.42
N LEU A 93 3.25 7.08 -20.40
CA LEU A 93 4.04 8.27 -20.06
C LEU A 93 5.13 8.59 -21.10
N GLN A 94 5.68 7.57 -21.77
CA GLN A 94 6.66 7.80 -22.84
C GLN A 94 6.01 8.25 -24.15
N SER A 95 4.81 7.75 -24.49
CA SER A 95 4.16 8.07 -25.76
C SER A 95 3.78 9.55 -25.90
N ASP A 96 3.34 10.20 -24.82
CA ASP A 96 3.04 11.64 -24.83
C ASP A 96 4.31 12.48 -25.05
N SER A 97 5.41 12.15 -24.36
CA SER A 97 6.67 12.90 -24.48
C SER A 97 7.36 12.77 -25.84
N SER A 98 7.08 11.72 -26.60
CA SER A 98 7.53 11.58 -28.00
C SER A 98 6.68 12.40 -28.95
N SER A 99 5.35 12.43 -28.75
CA SER A 99 4.44 13.23 -29.59
C SER A 99 4.69 14.74 -29.49
N GLU A 100 5.06 15.25 -28.31
CA GLU A 100 5.42 16.67 -28.15
C GLU A 100 6.78 17.02 -28.77
N ARG A 101 7.76 16.11 -28.75
CA ARG A 101 9.09 16.35 -29.34
C ARG A 101 9.08 16.30 -30.86
N ASP A 102 8.19 15.53 -31.47
CA ASP A 102 8.06 15.44 -32.92
C ASP A 102 7.27 16.63 -33.52
N GLN A 103 6.74 17.53 -32.67
CA GLN A 103 6.01 18.74 -33.07
C GLN A 103 6.82 20.04 -32.91
N VAL A 104 8.10 19.98 -32.51
CA VAL A 104 9.00 21.14 -32.34
C VAL A 104 10.13 21.13 -33.37
#